data_AF-A0A3D5YHZ9-F1
#
_entry.id   AF-A0A3D5YHZ9-F1
#
_cell.length_a   1.000
_cell.length_b   1.000
_cell.length_c   1.000
_cell.angle_alpha   90.00
_cell.angle_beta   90.00
_cell.angle_gamma   90.00
#
_symmetry.space_group_name_H-M   'P 1'
#
loop_
_entity.id
_entity.type
_entity.pdbx_description
1 polymer ?
#
loop_
_entity_poly.entity_id
_entity_poly.type
_entity_poly.pdbx_seq_one_letter_code
_entity_poly.pdbx_strand_id
1 'polypeptide(L)'
;MSKGLITSGAYVAFVSDIALISKYQTRYAFLQNLKIKSLEGFLYPDTYKVDTEKDVIDQLVYLQLETFKKRVWEKASTITPPQGMDWYSSIILASIVEKEERSNKNRPTVAGILMKRLQLGTLVGADISLCYFFEVPYSDCTPNFIARNVADKTNPYNTRAVR
;
A
#
# COMPACT_ATOMS: atom_id res chain seq x y z
N MET A 1 -21.47 22.70 -12.39
CA MET A 1 -20.72 21.62 -11.74
C MET A 1 -19.25 21.96 -11.84
N SER A 2 -18.54 22.20 -10.73
CA SER A 2 -17.11 22.50 -10.78
C SER A 2 -16.38 21.27 -11.33
N LYS A 3 -15.67 21.42 -12.46
CA LYS A 3 -14.74 20.38 -12.92
C LYS A 3 -13.74 20.14 -11.78
N GLY A 4 -13.56 18.87 -11.38
CA GLY A 4 -12.51 18.51 -10.43
C GLY A 4 -11.15 18.94 -10.97
N LEU A 5 -10.20 19.23 -10.06
CA LEU A 5 -8.87 19.73 -10.43
C LEU A 5 -8.08 18.73 -11.28
N ILE A 6 -8.33 17.43 -11.11
CA ILE A 6 -7.69 16.31 -11.82
C ILE A 6 -8.70 15.16 -12.00
N THR A 7 -8.38 14.20 -12.88
CA THR A 7 -9.14 12.94 -13.01
C THR A 7 -8.43 11.80 -12.28
N SER A 8 -9.18 10.80 -11.80
CA SER A 8 -8.59 9.62 -11.16
C SER A 8 -7.66 8.85 -12.10
N GLY A 9 -8.05 8.70 -13.37
CA GLY A 9 -7.23 8.05 -14.39
C GLY A 9 -5.89 8.75 -14.63
N ALA A 10 -5.89 10.09 -14.69
CA ALA A 10 -4.65 10.86 -14.85
C ALA A 10 -3.71 10.68 -13.65
N TYR A 11 -4.26 10.69 -12.43
CA TYR A 11 -3.48 10.46 -11.21
C TYR A 11 -2.89 9.05 -11.17
N VAL A 12 -3.70 8.02 -11.45
CA VAL A 12 -3.25 6.62 -11.48
C VAL A 12 -2.16 6.39 -12.53
N ALA A 13 -2.34 6.97 -13.73
CA ALA A 13 -1.35 6.90 -14.80
C ALA A 13 -0.03 7.55 -14.37
N PHE A 14 -0.09 8.71 -13.72
CA PHE A 14 1.09 9.42 -13.24
C PHE A 14 1.87 8.60 -12.20
N VAL A 15 1.21 8.09 -11.15
CA VAL A 15 1.89 7.34 -10.07
C VAL A 15 2.34 5.93 -10.48
N SER A 16 1.98 5.49 -11.67
CA SER A 16 2.38 4.20 -12.26
C SER A 16 3.37 4.36 -13.42
N ASP A 17 3.78 5.59 -13.74
CA ASP A 17 4.77 5.85 -14.79
C ASP A 17 6.18 5.42 -14.35
N ILE A 18 6.81 4.55 -15.14
CA ILE A 18 8.11 3.94 -14.80
C ILE A 18 9.24 4.97 -14.77
N ALA A 19 9.21 5.97 -15.66
CA ALA A 19 10.23 7.00 -15.70
C ALA A 19 10.13 7.91 -14.47
N LEU A 20 8.90 8.25 -14.07
CA LEU A 20 8.62 8.99 -12.84
C LEU A 20 9.01 8.21 -11.59
N ILE A 21 8.66 6.92 -11.50
CA ILE A 21 9.09 6.06 -10.40
C ILE A 21 10.61 6.06 -10.29
N SER A 22 11.32 5.88 -11.41
CA SER A 22 12.79 5.91 -11.45
C SER A 22 13.35 7.25 -10.94
N LYS A 23 12.74 8.37 -11.32
CA LYS A 23 13.09 9.72 -10.80
C LYS A 23 12.88 9.81 -9.28
N TYR A 24 11.83 9.21 -8.73
CA TYR A 24 11.60 9.23 -7.29
C TYR A 24 12.48 8.25 -6.52
N GLN A 25 12.89 7.14 -7.13
CA GLN A 25 13.85 6.19 -6.55
C GLN A 25 15.23 6.82 -6.35
N THR A 26 15.67 7.73 -7.23
CA THR A 26 16.93 8.46 -7.02
C THR A 26 16.82 9.49 -5.90
N ARG A 27 15.61 10.00 -5.63
CA ARG A 27 15.34 11.05 -4.64
C ARG A 27 15.10 10.52 -3.22
N TYR A 28 14.41 9.40 -3.09
CA TYR A 28 13.91 8.91 -1.81
C TYR A 28 14.52 7.55 -1.44
N ALA A 29 15.24 7.52 -0.32
CA ALA A 29 15.89 6.29 0.18
C ALA A 29 14.89 5.13 0.40
N PHE A 30 13.66 5.42 0.85
CA PHE A 30 12.63 4.40 1.06
C PHE A 30 12.07 3.77 -0.23
N LEU A 31 12.41 4.32 -1.40
CA LEU A 31 12.05 3.76 -2.71
C LEU A 31 13.24 3.09 -3.42
N GLN A 32 14.46 3.31 -2.93
CA GLN A 32 15.68 2.82 -3.59
C GLN A 32 15.66 1.29 -3.70
N ASN A 33 16.07 0.79 -4.88
CA ASN A 33 16.19 -0.63 -5.20
C ASN A 33 14.88 -1.44 -5.11
N LEU A 34 13.72 -0.80 -4.92
CA LEU A 34 12.46 -1.50 -4.91
C LEU A 34 12.01 -1.83 -6.34
N LYS A 35 11.46 -3.04 -6.54
CA LYS A 35 10.83 -3.45 -7.79
C LYS A 35 9.32 -3.22 -7.70
N ILE A 36 8.90 -1.97 -7.88
CA ILE A 36 7.49 -1.56 -7.80
C ILE A 36 6.94 -1.19 -9.18
N LYS A 37 5.63 -1.38 -9.35
CA LYS A 37 4.90 -0.98 -10.57
C LYS A 37 4.19 0.37 -10.42
N SER A 38 4.05 0.85 -9.19
CA SER A 38 3.42 2.11 -8.82
C SER A 38 4.01 2.62 -7.51
N LEU A 39 3.70 3.87 -7.16
CA LEU A 39 4.01 4.44 -5.84
C LEU A 39 3.03 4.03 -4.74
N GLU A 40 2.20 3.00 -4.97
CA GLU A 40 1.25 2.51 -3.98
C GLU A 40 1.93 2.12 -2.67
N GLY A 41 1.27 2.43 -1.55
CA GLY A 41 1.82 2.23 -0.20
C GLY A 41 2.77 3.35 0.27
N PHE A 42 3.23 4.24 -0.62
CA PHE A 42 4.14 5.34 -0.28
C PHE A 42 3.48 6.73 -0.33
N LEU A 43 2.27 6.84 -0.89
CA LEU A 43 1.53 8.09 -0.96
C LEU A 43 0.75 8.31 0.34
N TYR A 44 1.30 9.11 1.26
CA TYR A 44 0.73 9.26 2.59
C TYR A 44 -0.67 9.93 2.54
N PRO A 45 -1.70 9.38 3.20
CA PRO A 45 -3.03 9.97 3.20
C PRO A 45 -3.13 11.14 4.19
N ASP A 46 -3.22 12.36 3.67
CA ASP A 46 -3.46 13.57 4.47
C ASP A 46 -4.19 14.62 3.61
N THR A 47 -4.46 15.77 4.22
CA THR A 47 -5.00 16.95 3.54
C THR A 47 -3.85 17.78 2.97
N TYR A 48 -3.87 18.01 1.66
CA TYR A 48 -2.83 18.76 0.95
C TYR A 48 -3.39 20.04 0.34
N LYS A 49 -2.59 21.11 0.38
CA LYS A 49 -2.85 22.36 -0.36
C LYS A 49 -2.01 22.35 -1.63
N VAL A 50 -2.65 22.57 -2.77
CA VAL A 50 -2.01 22.57 -4.10
C VAL A 50 -2.29 23.90 -4.80
N ASP A 51 -1.31 24.39 -5.54
CA ASP A 51 -1.45 25.58 -6.38
C ASP A 51 -2.05 25.15 -7.73
N THR A 52 -3.23 25.69 -8.07
CA THR A 52 -3.97 25.33 -9.29
C THR A 52 -3.38 25.94 -10.56
N GLU A 53 -2.48 26.91 -10.43
CA GLU A 53 -1.79 27.54 -11.56
C GLU A 53 -0.55 26.72 -12.02
N LYS A 54 -0.26 25.62 -11.33
CA LYS A 54 0.84 24.70 -11.61
C LYS A 54 0.33 23.28 -11.86
N ASP A 55 1.24 22.36 -12.17
CA ASP A 55 0.89 20.94 -12.27
C ASP A 55 0.41 20.40 -10.92
N VAL A 56 -0.90 20.18 -10.81
CA VAL A 56 -1.55 19.73 -9.57
C VAL A 56 -1.15 18.30 -9.21
N ILE A 57 -0.96 17.41 -10.20
CA ILE A 57 -0.66 16.00 -9.95
C ILE A 57 0.77 15.85 -9.43
N ASP A 58 1.75 16.48 -10.11
CA ASP A 58 3.15 16.42 -9.67
C ASP A 58 3.31 17.01 -8.27
N GLN A 59 2.69 18.16 -8.00
CA GLN A 59 2.69 18.78 -6.67
C GLN A 59 2.10 17.86 -5.59
N LEU A 60 0.93 17.24 -5.86
CA LEU A 60 0.26 16.38 -4.90
C LEU A 60 1.11 15.15 -4.57
N VAL A 61 1.62 14.47 -5.58
CA VAL A 61 2.48 13.28 -5.43
C VAL A 61 3.76 13.64 -4.68
N TYR A 62 4.36 14.78 -5.01
CA TYR A 62 5.53 15.29 -4.30
C TYR A 62 5.24 15.49 -2.80
N LEU A 63 4.15 16.18 -2.46
CA LEU A 63 3.76 16.44 -1.07
C LEU A 63 3.46 15.15 -0.29
N GLN A 64 2.82 14.17 -0.94
CA GLN A 64 2.53 12.87 -0.34
C GLN A 64 3.81 12.08 -0.01
N LEU A 65 4.78 12.07 -0.92
CA LEU A 65 6.07 11.39 -0.71
C LEU A 65 6.92 12.09 0.35
N GLU A 66 6.96 13.43 0.38
CA GLU A 66 7.64 14.16 1.46
C GLU A 66 6.96 13.93 2.81
N THR A 67 5.63 13.81 2.84
CA THR A 67 4.90 13.52 4.07
C THR A 67 5.16 12.09 4.54
N PHE A 68 5.20 11.12 3.63
CA PHE A 68 5.61 9.75 3.94
C PHE A 68 7.03 9.71 4.51
N LYS A 69 7.96 10.44 3.88
CA LYS A 69 9.34 10.57 4.36
C LYS A 69 9.37 11.01 5.82
N LYS A 70 8.73 12.14 6.13
CA LYS A 70 8.75 12.77 7.46
C LYS A 70 8.02 11.94 8.53
N ARG A 71 6.88 11.36 8.17
CA ARG A 71 6.00 10.70 9.16
C ARG A 71 6.31 9.23 9.35
N VAL A 72 6.81 8.56 8.32
CA VAL A 72 7.03 7.12 8.29
C VAL A 72 8.51 6.81 8.21
N TRP A 73 9.19 7.20 7.12
CA TRP A 73 10.57 6.78 6.87
C TRP A 73 11.55 7.25 7.94
N GLU A 74 11.50 8.52 8.34
CA GLU A 74 12.43 9.06 9.35
C GLU A 74 12.32 8.36 10.70
N LYS A 75 11.15 7.80 11.04
CA LYS A 75 10.95 7.03 12.27
C LYS A 75 11.27 5.55 12.11
N ALA A 76 11.00 4.99 10.93
CA ALA A 76 11.08 3.57 10.69
C ALA A 76 12.46 3.14 10.15
N SER A 77 13.23 4.05 9.55
CA SER A 77 14.58 3.79 9.01
C SER A 77 15.59 3.35 10.08
N THR A 78 15.33 3.66 11.35
CA THR A 78 16.14 3.20 12.49
C THR A 78 15.65 1.88 13.08
N ILE A 79 14.53 1.34 12.61
CA ILE A 79 13.94 0.10 13.10
C ILE A 79 14.37 -1.03 12.18
N THR A 80 15.02 -2.05 12.75
CA THR A 80 15.34 -3.25 11.99
C THR A 80 14.05 -4.02 11.70
N PRO A 81 13.73 -4.31 10.43
CA PRO A 81 12.62 -5.18 10.10
C PRO A 81 12.78 -6.57 10.74
N PRO A 82 11.68 -7.29 10.99
CA PRO A 82 11.74 -8.67 11.45
C PRO A 82 12.61 -9.53 10.51
N GLN A 83 13.25 -10.56 11.07
CA GLN A 83 14.10 -11.46 10.29
C GLN A 83 13.34 -12.02 9.06
N GLY A 84 13.97 -11.91 7.88
CA GLY A 84 13.39 -12.38 6.62
C GLY A 84 12.38 -11.42 5.97
N MET A 85 12.14 -10.24 6.55
CA MET A 85 11.30 -9.20 5.98
C MET A 85 12.15 -8.01 5.56
N ASP A 86 11.95 -7.51 4.34
CA ASP A 86 12.55 -6.24 3.93
C ASP A 86 11.61 -5.05 4.26
N TRP A 87 12.13 -3.84 4.02
CA TRP A 87 11.38 -2.61 4.22
C TRP A 87 10.04 -2.61 3.45
N TYR A 88 10.06 -3.03 2.19
CA TYR A 88 8.87 -2.98 1.35
C TYR A 88 7.81 -4.01 1.78
N SER A 89 8.24 -5.20 2.18
CA SER A 89 7.39 -6.22 2.78
C SER A 89 6.73 -5.74 4.07
N SER A 90 7.41 -4.89 4.84
CA SER A 90 6.84 -4.25 6.02
C SER A 90 5.71 -3.27 5.65
N ILE A 91 5.84 -2.54 4.54
CA ILE A 91 4.78 -1.66 4.00
C ILE A 91 3.59 -2.48 3.50
N ILE A 92 3.84 -3.61 2.83
CA ILE A 92 2.78 -4.54 2.39
C ILE A 92 2.05 -5.12 3.61
N LEU A 93 2.76 -5.55 4.64
CA LEU A 93 2.12 -6.05 5.85
C LEU A 93 1.29 -4.97 6.55
N ALA A 94 1.80 -3.73 6.61
CA ALA A 94 1.08 -2.60 7.18
C ALA A 94 -0.22 -2.29 6.42
N SER A 95 -0.22 -2.39 5.09
CA SER A 95 -1.43 -2.14 4.28
C SER A 95 -2.51 -3.19 4.54
N ILE A 96 -2.12 -4.45 4.76
CA ILE A 96 -3.04 -5.53 5.13
C ILE A 96 -3.61 -5.26 6.54
N VAL A 97 -2.75 -5.00 7.53
CA VAL A 97 -3.17 -4.73 8.91
C VAL A 97 -4.13 -3.55 8.99
N GLU A 98 -3.86 -2.47 8.24
CA GLU A 98 -4.71 -1.27 8.20
C GLU A 98 -6.15 -1.58 7.79
N LYS A 99 -6.32 -2.55 6.88
CA LYS A 99 -7.63 -2.93 6.34
C LYS A 99 -8.31 -4.05 7.12
N GLU A 100 -7.54 -4.94 7.74
CA GLU A 100 -8.04 -6.03 8.57
C GLU A 100 -8.52 -5.56 9.94
N GLU A 101 -7.93 -4.49 10.49
CA GLU A 101 -8.24 -4.04 11.85
C GLU A 101 -8.33 -2.52 11.97
N ARG A 102 -9.50 -2.06 12.44
CA ARG A 102 -9.81 -0.63 12.65
C ARG A 102 -9.39 -0.15 14.04
N SER A 103 -9.31 -1.06 15.01
CA SER A 103 -8.93 -0.75 16.38
C SER A 103 -7.41 -0.59 16.51
N ASN A 104 -6.95 0.62 16.80
CA ASN A 104 -5.54 0.90 17.09
C ASN A 104 -4.97 0.02 18.22
N LYS A 105 -5.82 -0.39 19.17
CA LYS A 105 -5.42 -1.28 20.29
C LYS A 105 -5.14 -2.71 19.80
N ASN A 106 -5.87 -3.18 18.80
CA ASN A 106 -5.78 -4.56 18.31
C ASN A 106 -4.75 -4.72 17.18
N ARG A 107 -4.44 -3.64 16.44
CA ARG A 107 -3.48 -3.67 15.33
C ARG A 107 -2.14 -4.34 15.68
N PRO A 108 -1.51 -4.09 16.84
CA PRO A 108 -0.28 -4.80 17.21
C PRO A 108 -0.46 -6.32 17.32
N THR A 109 -1.58 -6.78 17.86
CA THR A 109 -1.90 -8.22 17.96
C THR A 109 -2.13 -8.83 16.58
N VAL A 110 -2.90 -8.16 15.72
CA VAL A 110 -3.15 -8.63 14.35
C VAL A 110 -1.84 -8.68 13.55
N ALA A 111 -1.01 -7.64 13.62
CA ALA A 111 0.31 -7.61 13.00
C ALA A 111 1.19 -8.78 13.49
N GLY A 112 1.21 -9.05 14.80
CA GLY A 112 1.96 -10.17 15.37
C GLY A 112 1.49 -11.54 14.86
N ILE A 113 0.18 -11.74 14.69
CA ILE A 113 -0.38 -12.98 14.14
C ILE A 113 0.04 -13.17 12.68
N LEU A 114 -0.12 -12.14 11.84
CA LEU A 114 0.23 -12.21 10.42
C LEU A 114 1.75 -12.41 10.23
N MET A 115 2.56 -11.71 11.01
CA MET A 115 4.02 -11.86 11.01
C MET A 115 4.45 -13.26 11.42
N LYS A 116 3.83 -13.85 12.46
CA LYS A 116 4.09 -15.23 12.88
C LYS A 116 3.77 -16.23 11.75
N ARG A 117 2.67 -16.04 11.03
CA ARG A 117 2.30 -16.90 9.90
C ARG A 117 3.32 -16.83 8.76
N LEU A 118 3.80 -15.63 8.44
CA LEU A 118 4.86 -15.41 7.46
C LEU A 118 6.17 -16.12 7.85
N GLN A 119 6.59 -15.97 9.11
CA GLN A 119 7.82 -16.60 9.64
C GLN A 119 7.73 -18.13 9.66
N LEU A 120 6.56 -18.69 9.97
CA LEU A 120 6.31 -20.13 9.93
C LEU A 120 6.14 -20.66 8.49
N GLY A 121 6.11 -19.79 7.49
CA GLY A 121 5.90 -20.18 6.10
C GLY A 121 4.51 -20.73 5.79
N THR A 122 3.54 -20.45 6.66
CA THR A 122 2.12 -20.76 6.45
C THR A 122 1.45 -19.66 5.62
N LEU A 123 0.28 -19.96 5.07
CA LEU A 123 -0.57 -18.95 4.41
C LEU A 123 -0.90 -17.80 5.38
N VAL A 124 -0.77 -16.55 4.93
CA VAL A 124 -1.03 -15.36 5.77
C VAL A 124 -2.51 -15.28 6.15
N GLY A 125 -3.39 -15.63 5.21
CA GLY A 125 -4.81 -15.78 5.45
C GLY A 125 -5.59 -14.47 5.63
N ALA A 126 -5.13 -13.39 5.00
CA ALA A 126 -5.80 -12.10 5.00
C ALA A 126 -6.91 -12.07 3.95
N ASP A 127 -8.11 -11.63 4.34
CA ASP A 127 -9.27 -11.53 3.45
C ASP A 127 -9.12 -10.35 2.49
N ILE A 128 -8.56 -9.24 2.99
CA ILE A 128 -8.47 -8.02 2.19
C ILE A 128 -7.59 -8.18 0.95
N SER A 129 -6.53 -9.00 1.04
CA SER A 129 -5.60 -9.18 -0.07
C SER A 129 -6.24 -9.95 -1.23
N LEU A 130 -7.20 -10.84 -0.95
CA LEU A 130 -8.00 -11.49 -1.99
C LEU A 130 -8.84 -10.48 -2.76
N CYS A 131 -9.53 -9.58 -2.04
CA CYS A 131 -10.41 -8.59 -2.65
C CYS A 131 -9.65 -7.56 -3.50
N TYR A 132 -8.40 -7.26 -3.14
CA TYR A 132 -7.55 -6.30 -3.85
C TYR A 132 -7.42 -6.61 -5.35
N PHE A 133 -7.24 -7.89 -5.71
CA PHE A 133 -7.11 -8.33 -7.12
C PHE A 133 -8.33 -8.04 -7.98
N PHE A 134 -9.53 -8.08 -7.38
CA PHE A 134 -10.78 -7.85 -8.10
C PHE A 134 -11.12 -6.37 -8.22
N GLU A 135 -10.27 -5.47 -7.70
CA GLU A 135 -10.47 -4.01 -7.71
C GLU A 135 -11.84 -3.60 -7.13
N VAL A 136 -12.39 -4.42 -6.23
CA VAL A 136 -13.69 -4.14 -5.61
C VAL A 136 -13.53 -3.14 -4.46
N PRO A 137 -14.48 -2.21 -4.29
CA PRO A 137 -14.52 -1.35 -3.11
C PRO A 137 -14.54 -2.16 -1.82
N TYR A 138 -14.03 -1.59 -0.73
CA TYR A 138 -14.03 -2.24 0.57
C TYR A 138 -15.44 -2.64 1.04
N SER A 139 -16.48 -1.87 0.68
CA SER A 139 -17.89 -2.20 0.98
C SER A 139 -18.35 -3.51 0.35
N ASP A 140 -17.71 -3.91 -0.75
CA ASP A 140 -18.15 -5.02 -1.59
C ASP A 140 -17.31 -6.29 -1.30
N CYS A 141 -16.21 -6.13 -0.55
CA CYS A 141 -15.42 -7.21 0.05
C CYS A 141 -16.17 -7.84 1.25
N THR A 142 -17.33 -8.40 0.97
CA THR A 142 -18.21 -9.05 1.97
C THR A 142 -17.77 -10.49 2.26
N PRO A 143 -18.19 -11.09 3.39
CA PRO A 143 -17.93 -12.51 3.66
C PRO A 143 -18.40 -13.43 2.52
N ASN A 144 -19.52 -13.10 1.87
CA ASN A 144 -20.03 -13.85 0.72
C ASN A 144 -19.12 -13.74 -0.51
N PHE A 145 -18.56 -12.56 -0.76
CA PHE A 145 -17.60 -12.35 -1.85
C PHE A 145 -16.33 -13.16 -1.60
N ILE A 146 -15.80 -13.10 -0.38
CA ILE A 146 -14.60 -13.84 0.03
C ILE A 146 -14.83 -15.34 -0.11
N ALA A 147 -15.93 -15.87 0.45
CA ALA A 147 -16.23 -17.30 0.42
C ALA A 147 -16.29 -17.88 -1.01
N ARG A 148 -16.76 -17.10 -1.99
CA ARG A 148 -16.83 -17.51 -3.40
C ARG A 148 -15.46 -17.58 -4.07
N ASN A 149 -14.50 -16.77 -3.63
CA ASN A 149 -13.21 -16.59 -4.30
C ASN A 149 -12.03 -17.16 -3.49
N VAL A 150 -12.25 -17.63 -2.26
CA VAL A 150 -11.19 -17.99 -1.31
C VAL A 150 -10.19 -19.03 -1.82
N ALA A 151 -10.64 -19.93 -2.69
CA ALA A 151 -9.83 -21.00 -3.27
C ALA A 151 -9.13 -20.62 -4.58
N ASP A 152 -9.31 -19.39 -5.08
CA ASP A 152 -8.71 -18.96 -6.35
C ASP A 152 -7.19 -18.82 -6.24
N LYS A 153 -6.47 -19.76 -6.86
CA LYS A 153 -5.00 -19.78 -6.94
C LYS A 153 -4.43 -18.96 -8.09
N THR A 154 -5.27 -18.45 -8.99
CA THR A 154 -4.84 -17.60 -10.11
C THR A 154 -4.61 -16.16 -9.66
N ASN A 155 -5.24 -15.76 -8.56
CA ASN A 155 -5.03 -14.48 -7.90
C ASN A 155 -3.71 -14.49 -7.09
N PRO A 156 -2.66 -13.76 -7.53
CA PRO A 156 -1.37 -13.73 -6.84
C PRO A 156 -1.41 -12.99 -5.48
N TYR A 157 -2.48 -12.24 -5.21
CA TYR A 157 -2.70 -11.55 -3.93
C TYR A 157 -3.55 -12.37 -2.96
N ASN A 158 -4.08 -13.54 -3.37
CA ASN A 158 -4.88 -14.38 -2.49
C ASN A 158 -4.00 -15.11 -1.46
N THR A 159 -3.75 -14.46 -0.33
CA THR A 159 -2.93 -15.02 0.76
C THR A 159 -3.59 -16.17 1.52
N ARG A 160 -4.80 -16.61 1.10
CA ARG A 160 -5.45 -17.85 1.55
C ARG A 160 -5.21 -19.03 0.62
N ALA A 161 -4.66 -18.81 -0.57
CA ALA A 161 -4.42 -19.87 -1.56
C ALA A 161 -2.99 -19.87 -2.13
N VAL A 162 -2.29 -18.74 -2.03
CA VAL A 162 -0.94 -18.51 -2.58
C VAL A 162 -0.03 -17.95 -1.49
N ARG A 163 1.26 -18.28 -1.56
CA ARG A 163 2.31 -17.81 -0.66
C ARG A 163 3.20 -16.79 -1.38
#